data_AF-A0A5Q4DD67-F1
#
_entry.id   AF-A0A5Q4DD67-F1
#
_cell.length_a   1.000
_cell.length_b   1.000
_cell.length_c   1.000
_cell.angle_alpha   90.00
_cell.angle_beta   90.00
_cell.angle_gamma   90.00
#
_symmetry.space_group_name_H-M   'P 1'
#
loop_
_entity.id
_entity.type
_entity.pdbx_description
1 polymer ?
#
loop_
_entity_poly.entity_id
_entity_poly.type
_entity_poly.pdbx_seq_one_letter_code
_entity_poly.pdbx_strand_id
1 'polypeptide(L)'
;MTNVRITVNRNGSLKVEGAIDLVDADGNSLPTREGKPVHLCRCGGSTNKPFCDGTHSKIGFIGAEAAVDAATKAVREAEAGGESG
;
A
#
# COMPACT_ATOMS: atom_id res chain seq x y z
N MET A 1 -18.42 -15.60 11.25
CA MET A 1 -17.82 -14.86 10.12
C MET A 1 -16.37 -14.58 10.47
N THR A 2 -15.43 -15.19 9.75
CA THR A 2 -14.00 -14.85 9.87
C THR A 2 -13.83 -13.43 9.35
N ASN A 3 -13.55 -12.48 10.23
CA ASN A 3 -13.42 -11.08 9.86
C ASN A 3 -12.00 -10.86 9.32
N VAL A 4 -11.89 -10.67 8.00
CA VAL A 4 -10.61 -10.32 7.36
C VAL A 4 -10.62 -8.82 7.10
N ARG A 5 -9.63 -8.12 7.64
CA ARG A 5 -9.44 -6.68 7.44
C ARG A 5 -8.20 -6.45 6.60
N ILE A 6 -8.37 -5.78 5.46
CA ILE A 6 -7.27 -5.34 4.60
C ILE A 6 -7.18 -3.82 4.71
N THR A 7 -6.05 -3.33 5.21
CA THR A 7 -5.77 -1.89 5.35
C THR A 7 -4.71 -1.48 4.33
N VAL A 8 -5.01 -0.46 3.54
CA VAL A 8 -4.06 0.15 2.61
C VAL A 8 -3.27 1.21 3.35
N ASN A 9 -1.97 0.98 3.60
CA ASN A 9 -1.13 2.01 4.24
C ASN A 9 -0.75 3.08 3.21
N ARG A 10 -0.89 4.36 3.59
CA ARG A 10 -0.49 5.50 2.76
C ARG A 10 0.98 5.32 2.34
N ASN A 11 1.26 5.41 1.04
CA ASN A 11 2.61 5.25 0.47
C ASN A 11 3.34 3.96 0.89
N GLY A 12 2.59 2.91 1.23
CA GLY A 12 3.16 1.68 1.78
C GLY A 12 2.40 0.41 1.42
N SER A 13 2.61 -0.61 2.25
CA SER A 13 2.12 -1.98 2.10
C SER A 13 0.61 -2.13 2.28
N LEU A 14 0.09 -3.29 1.86
CA LEU A 14 -1.22 -3.78 2.25
C LEU A 14 -1.08 -4.56 3.55
N LYS A 15 -1.72 -4.12 4.63
CA LYS A 15 -1.76 -4.84 5.91
C LYS A 15 -3.01 -5.73 5.93
N VAL A 16 -2.82 -7.04 5.98
CA VAL A 16 -3.90 -8.03 6.05
C VAL A 16 -3.97 -8.60 7.46
N GLU A 17 -5.14 -8.52 8.07
CA GLU A 17 -5.42 -8.96 9.43
C GLU A 17 -6.56 -9.98 9.40
N GLY A 18 -6.38 -11.12 10.08
CA GLY A 18 -7.35 -12.21 10.12
C GLY A 18 -6.72 -13.54 9.70
N ALA A 19 -7.53 -14.60 9.75
CA ALA A 19 -7.12 -15.89 9.20
C ALA A 19 -7.25 -15.85 7.67
N ILE A 20 -6.11 -15.94 6.98
CA ILE A 20 -6.02 -15.97 5.53
C ILE A 20 -5.07 -17.08 5.10
N ASP A 21 -5.41 -17.75 4.00
CA ASP A 21 -4.49 -18.62 3.28
C ASP A 21 -3.84 -17.80 2.17
N LEU A 22 -2.53 -17.58 2.27
CA LEU A 22 -1.76 -16.92 1.23
C LEU A 22 -1.10 -17.98 0.36
N VAL A 23 -1.45 -18.02 -0.92
CA VAL A 23 -0.91 -18.96 -1.90
C VAL A 23 -0.15 -18.24 -3.01
N ASP A 24 0.85 -18.88 -3.59
CA ASP A 24 1.54 -18.39 -4.78
C ASP A 24 0.83 -18.83 -6.09
N ALA A 25 1.42 -18.47 -7.24
CA ALA A 25 0.86 -18.81 -8.56
C ALA A 25 0.87 -20.31 -8.87
N ASP A 26 1.74 -21.08 -8.20
CA ASP A 26 1.85 -22.53 -8.30
C ASP A 26 0.95 -23.25 -7.29
N GLY A 27 0.27 -22.51 -6.42
CA GLY A 27 -0.64 -23.02 -5.38
C GLY A 27 0.07 -23.41 -4.08
N ASN A 28 1.34 -23.06 -3.89
CA ASN A 28 2.04 -23.33 -2.63
C ASN A 28 1.62 -22.32 -1.56
N SER A 29 1.34 -22.82 -0.35
CA SER A 29 1.06 -21.98 0.80
C SER A 29 2.32 -21.22 1.24
N LEU A 30 2.21 -19.90 1.27
CA LEU A 30 3.24 -19.00 1.77
C LEU A 30 3.14 -18.87 3.29
N PRO A 31 4.26 -18.57 3.98
CA PRO A 31 4.29 -18.50 5.43
C PRO A 31 3.44 -17.32 5.94
N THR A 32 2.26 -17.63 6.48
CA THR A 32 1.43 -16.70 7.25
C THR A 32 1.39 -17.16 8.70
N ARG A 33 1.70 -16.27 9.63
CA ARG A 33 1.62 -16.59 11.06
C ARG A 33 0.18 -16.38 11.52
N GLU A 34 -0.47 -17.43 12.01
CA GLU A 34 -1.81 -17.35 12.57
C GLU A 34 -1.90 -16.23 13.61
N GLY A 35 -2.92 -15.38 13.46
CA GLY A 35 -3.15 -14.24 14.36
C GLY A 35 -2.19 -13.06 14.21
N LYS A 36 -1.24 -13.07 13.26
CA LYS A 36 -0.38 -11.91 13.00
C LYS A 36 -0.75 -11.21 11.69
N PRO A 37 -0.67 -9.86 11.67
CA PRO A 37 -0.85 -9.12 10.43
C PRO A 37 0.24 -9.47 9.42
N VAL A 38 -0.17 -9.64 8.18
CA VAL A 38 0.74 -9.83 7.03
C VAL A 38 0.86 -8.51 6.29
N HIS A 39 2.07 -8.12 5.93
CA HIS A 39 2.31 -6.91 5.13
C HIS A 39 2.72 -7.32 3.71
N LEU A 40 1.86 -7.06 2.73
CA LEU A 40 2.11 -7.37 1.33
C LEU A 40 2.69 -6.15 0.60
N CYS A 41 3.64 -6.41 -0.29
CA CYS A 41 4.26 -5.39 -1.12
C CYS A 41 3.24 -4.81 -2.09
N ARG A 42 3.09 -3.47 -2.05
CA ARG A 42 2.31 -2.71 -3.03
C ARG A 42 3.17 -1.86 -3.97
N CYS A 43 4.42 -1.58 -3.56
CA CYS A 43 5.30 -0.66 -4.29
C CYS A 43 6.09 -1.29 -5.43
N GLY A 44 6.03 -2.62 -5.62
CA GLY A 44 6.82 -3.36 -6.61
C GLY A 44 8.32 -3.52 -6.28
N GLY A 45 8.87 -2.72 -5.36
CA GLY A 45 10.31 -2.68 -5.06
C GLY A 45 10.84 -3.75 -4.10
N SER A 46 9.99 -4.51 -3.41
CA SER A 46 10.49 -5.47 -2.41
C SER A 46 11.34 -6.59 -3.04
N THR A 47 12.41 -7.01 -2.38
CA THR A 47 13.20 -8.19 -2.73
C THR A 47 12.65 -9.49 -2.12
N ASN A 48 11.73 -9.38 -1.16
CA ASN A 48 11.09 -10.51 -0.46
C ASN A 48 9.61 -10.65 -0.83
N LYS A 49 9.29 -10.57 -2.12
CA LYS A 49 7.89 -10.66 -2.61
C LYS A 49 7.26 -12.00 -2.24
N PRO A 50 5.96 -12.04 -1.93
CA PRO A 50 4.98 -10.94 -1.99
C PRO A 50 4.97 -10.04 -0.74
N PHE A 51 5.87 -10.23 0.21
CA PHE A 51 5.90 -9.47 1.46
C PHE A 51 6.55 -8.10 1.30
N CYS A 52 6.23 -7.18 2.20
CA CYS A 52 6.87 -5.88 2.31
C CYS A 52 8.13 -5.97 3.19
N ASP A 53 9.25 -5.46 2.69
CA ASP A 53 10.56 -5.37 3.36
C ASP A 53 10.99 -3.94 3.70
N GLY A 54 10.10 -2.97 3.51
CA GLY A 54 10.38 -1.54 3.74
C GLY A 54 11.00 -0.81 2.56
N THR A 55 11.22 -1.47 1.41
CA THR A 55 11.79 -0.81 0.22
C THR A 55 10.93 0.37 -0.28
N HIS A 56 9.61 0.36 -0.05
CA HIS A 56 8.72 1.46 -0.42
C HIS A 56 9.19 2.83 0.09
N SER A 57 9.71 2.91 1.32
CA SER A 57 10.23 4.16 1.88
C SER A 57 11.51 4.61 1.21
N LYS A 58 12.36 3.66 0.80
CA LYS A 58 13.67 3.95 0.17
C LYS A 58 13.49 4.47 -1.26
N ILE A 59 12.49 3.97 -1.99
CA ILE A 59 12.22 4.37 -3.37
C ILE A 59 11.23 5.53 -3.49
N GLY A 60 10.77 6.09 -2.35
CA GLY A 60 9.79 7.18 -2.35
C GLY A 60 8.45 6.81 -3.00
N PHE A 61 7.98 5.57 -2.80
CA PHE A 61 6.74 5.11 -3.40
C PHE A 61 5.57 6.01 -2.99
N ILE A 62 4.87 6.58 -3.98
CA ILE A 62 3.63 7.33 -3.76
C ILE A 62 2.46 6.43 -4.18
N GLY A 63 1.56 6.14 -3.24
CA GLY A 63 0.34 5.40 -3.54
C GLY A 63 -0.56 6.22 -4.47
N ALA A 64 -1.24 5.57 -5.42
CA ALA A 64 -2.06 6.25 -6.43
C ALA A 64 -3.08 7.24 -5.82
N GLU A 65 -3.76 6.84 -4.75
CA GLU A 65 -4.64 7.68 -3.92
C GLU A 65 -3.96 8.96 -3.40
N ALA A 66 -2.71 8.88 -2.93
CA ALA A 66 -1.95 10.04 -2.48
C ALA A 66 -1.44 10.90 -3.65
N ALA A 67 -1.12 10.30 -4.79
CA ALA A 67 -0.72 11.03 -5.99
C ALA A 67 -1.88 11.85 -6.57
N VAL A 68 -3.10 11.28 -6.59
CA VAL A 68 -4.31 11.97 -7.06
C VAL A 68 -4.69 13.12 -6.13
N ASP A 69 -4.60 12.93 -4.80
CA ASP A 69 -4.84 13.98 -3.81
C ASP A 69 -3.84 15.14 -3.97
N ALA A 70 -2.55 14.83 -4.09
CA ALA A 70 -1.50 15.82 -4.30
C ALA A 70 -1.69 16.59 -5.62
N ALA A 71 -2.00 15.90 -6.72
CA ALA A 71 -2.26 16.52 -8.01
C ALA A 71 -3.51 17.43 -7.96
N THR A 72 -4.59 16.96 -7.31
CA THR A 72 -5.82 17.75 -7.16
C THR A 72 -5.58 19.00 -6.31
N LYS A 73 -4.82 18.88 -5.23
CA LYS A 73 -4.47 20.01 -4.36
C LYS A 73 -3.59 21.02 -5.12
N ALA A 74 -2.59 20.56 -5.86
CA ALA A 74 -1.72 21.43 -6.65
C ALA A 74 -2.49 22.22 -7.72
N VAL A 75 -3.45 21.59 -8.40
CA VAL A 75 -4.32 22.29 -9.37
C VAL A 75 -5.13 23.37 -8.66
N ARG A 76 -5.77 23.07 -7.53
CA ARG A 76 -6.58 24.06 -6.79
C ARG A 76 -5.76 25.24 -6.29
N GLU A 77 -4.54 24.99 -5.81
CA GLU A 77 -3.63 26.05 -5.34
C GLU A 77 -3.14 26.94 -6.48
N ALA A 78 -2.88 26.36 -7.67
CA ALA A 78 -2.50 27.13 -8.86
C ALA A 78 -3.63 28.07 -9.34
N GLU A 79 -4.88 27.61 -9.29
CA GLU A 79 -6.05 28.41 -9.67
C GLU A 79 -6.34 29.52 -8.63
N ALA A 80 -6.11 29.26 -7.33
CA ALA A 80 -6.36 30.23 -6.26
C ALA A 80 -5.32 31.37 -6.17
N GLY A 81 -4.17 31.23 -6.82
CA GLY A 81 -3.11 32.26 -6.85
C GLY A 81 -3.33 33.40 -7.85
N GLY A 82 -4.42 33.39 -8.60
CA GLY A 82 -4.73 34.35 -9.67
C GLY A 82 -5.55 35.58 -9.29
N GLU A 83 -5.86 35.81 -8.01
CA GLU A 83 -6.58 36.99 -7.53
C GLU A 83 -5.69 37.85 -6.63
N SER A 84 -4.84 38.66 -7.27
CA SER A 84 -4.30 39.89 -6.66
C SER A 84 -4.07 40.92 -7.77
N GLY A 85 -5.18 41.52 -8.19
CA GLY A 85 -5.22 42.74 -9.01
C GLY A 85 -5.58 43.94 -8.14
#